data_AF-F4PA51-F1
#
_entry.id   AF-F4PA51-F1
#
_cell.length_a   1.000
_cell.length_b   1.000
_cell.length_c   1.000
_cell.angle_alpha   90.00
_cell.angle_beta   90.00
_cell.angle_gamma   90.00
#
_symmetry.space_group_name_H-M   'P 1'
#
loop_
_entity.id
_entity.type
_entity.pdbx_description
1 polymer ?
#
loop_
_entity_poly.entity_id
_entity_poly.type
_entity_poly.pdbx_seq_one_letter_code
_entity_poly.pdbx_strand_id
1 'polypeptide(L)'
;GRGNDAVQINVMSSNKINNAEFYTPADGQPGVMYMYRFTSSNPNRDSGLDNTISLHEYGHGVSTRLTGGASTVQCLRTTEARGMGEGWSDLFAIVLTAKSTDTSTSNIISGAYASNRRAGIRMYPYTTNMNVNPLRYSNLRTQSEVHDIGEIWVTAMWEVYWNLVQKYGFSSNLHNAKQQAGNVIFLQNLIGGLMHQPCNPTFINARDAVLASDQAYYGGANVCEIWRGFAKRGFGVGA
;
A
#
# COMPACT_ATOMS: atom_id res chain seq x y z
N GLY A 1 18.66 5.91 13.77
CA GLY A 1 18.47 6.64 12.50
C GLY A 1 19.33 7.89 12.48
N ARG A 2 19.34 8.58 11.35
CA ARG A 2 19.95 9.90 11.15
C ARG A 2 18.84 10.95 11.03
N GLY A 3 18.90 12.02 11.82
CA GLY A 3 17.91 13.11 11.78
C GLY A 3 18.09 14.06 10.59
N ASN A 4 17.43 15.23 10.64
CA ASN A 4 17.35 16.23 9.56
C ASN A 4 16.59 15.75 8.31
N ASP A 5 15.60 14.89 8.49
CA ASP A 5 14.87 14.23 7.42
C ASP A 5 13.35 14.39 7.50
N ALA A 6 12.88 15.47 8.12
CA ALA A 6 11.47 15.85 8.11
C ALA A 6 10.95 15.94 6.67
N VAL A 7 9.75 15.40 6.42
CA VAL A 7 9.14 15.44 5.09
C VAL A 7 8.81 16.88 4.71
N GLN A 8 9.27 17.31 3.54
CA GLN A 8 8.90 18.57 2.92
C GLN A 8 7.71 18.34 1.99
N ILE A 9 6.65 19.13 2.13
CA ILE A 9 5.43 19.00 1.33
C ILE A 9 5.24 20.27 0.50
N ASN A 10 5.36 20.12 -0.82
CA ASN A 10 5.11 21.17 -1.78
C ASN A 10 3.66 21.07 -2.28
N VAL A 11 2.80 21.95 -1.79
CA VAL A 11 1.38 22.01 -2.17
C VAL A 11 1.22 22.80 -3.46
N MET A 12 0.38 22.31 -4.38
CA MET A 12 0.05 22.96 -5.65
C MET A 12 1.30 23.34 -6.47
N SER A 13 2.29 22.45 -6.49
CA SER A 13 3.49 22.64 -7.31
C SER A 13 3.10 22.79 -8.78
N SER A 14 3.75 23.73 -9.47
CA SER A 14 3.51 24.02 -10.89
C SER A 14 4.31 23.14 -11.85
N ASN A 15 5.13 22.22 -11.33
CA ASN A 15 6.03 21.38 -12.13
C ASN A 15 5.27 20.37 -13.01
N LYS A 16 4.10 19.92 -12.57
CA LYS A 16 3.23 18.95 -13.26
C LYS A 16 1.76 19.24 -12.95
N ILE A 17 0.86 18.50 -13.60
CA ILE A 17 -0.58 18.48 -13.33
C ILE A 17 -1.08 17.03 -13.31
N ASN A 18 -2.25 16.80 -12.70
CA ASN A 18 -2.94 15.51 -12.66
C ASN A 18 -2.09 14.35 -12.09
N ASN A 19 -1.26 14.64 -11.10
CA ASN A 19 -0.41 13.64 -10.47
C ASN A 19 -0.04 14.04 -9.02
N ALA A 20 0.75 13.22 -8.35
CA ALA A 20 1.58 13.57 -7.21
C ALA A 20 2.89 12.75 -7.28
N GLU A 21 3.89 13.09 -6.47
CA GLU A 21 5.10 12.26 -6.37
C GLU A 21 5.80 12.44 -5.01
N PHE A 22 6.53 11.41 -4.59
CA PHE A 22 7.39 11.44 -3.42
C PHE A 22 8.82 11.06 -3.78
N TYR A 23 9.76 11.96 -3.53
CA TYR A 23 11.19 11.69 -3.61
C TYR A 23 11.70 11.18 -2.26
N THR A 24 12.24 9.96 -2.25
CA THR A 24 12.79 9.33 -1.04
C THR A 24 14.31 9.21 -1.10
N PRO A 25 15.08 10.19 -0.56
CA PRO A 25 16.52 10.03 -0.38
C PRO A 25 16.83 9.14 0.82
N ALA A 26 18.08 8.73 0.98
CA ALA A 26 18.53 7.88 2.09
C ALA A 26 18.37 8.56 3.46
N ASP A 27 18.41 7.77 4.53
CA ASP A 27 18.28 8.24 5.92
C ASP A 27 19.20 9.42 6.23
N GLY A 28 18.62 10.44 6.88
CA GLY A 28 19.29 11.71 7.17
C GLY A 28 19.14 12.79 6.11
N GLN A 29 18.27 12.60 5.11
CA GLN A 29 17.88 13.63 4.14
C GLN A 29 16.34 13.75 4.06
N PRO A 30 15.79 14.96 3.93
CA PRO A 30 14.34 15.17 3.81
C PRO A 30 13.73 14.42 2.64
N GLY A 31 12.70 13.62 2.88
CA GLY A 31 11.79 13.20 1.82
C GLY A 31 11.02 14.41 1.28
N VAL A 32 10.74 14.43 -0.02
CA VAL A 32 10.07 15.57 -0.66
C VAL A 32 8.82 15.09 -1.38
N MET A 33 7.65 15.50 -0.88
CA MET A 33 6.36 15.25 -1.48
C MET A 33 5.97 16.44 -2.35
N TYR A 34 5.52 16.17 -3.57
CA TYR A 34 4.95 17.17 -4.48
C TYR A 34 3.49 16.82 -4.77
N MET A 35 2.59 17.71 -4.36
CA MET A 35 1.18 17.63 -4.68
C MET A 35 0.89 18.55 -5.85
N TYR A 36 0.25 18.03 -6.91
CA TYR A 36 -0.05 18.82 -8.10
C TYR A 36 -1.54 19.10 -8.25
N ARG A 37 -1.84 20.16 -9.01
CA ARG A 37 -3.20 20.52 -9.40
C ARG A 37 -3.78 19.49 -10.38
N PHE A 38 -4.99 19.03 -10.12
CA PHE A 38 -5.79 18.23 -11.06
C PHE A 38 -6.74 19.13 -11.85
N THR A 39 -6.80 18.91 -13.16
CA THR A 39 -7.48 19.77 -14.15
C THR A 39 -8.68 19.09 -14.81
N SER A 40 -9.19 18.01 -14.22
CA SER A 40 -10.33 17.24 -14.73
C SER A 40 -11.70 17.74 -14.22
N SER A 41 -11.74 18.86 -13.51
CA SER A 41 -12.95 19.52 -13.01
C SER A 41 -12.87 21.03 -13.15
N ASN A 42 -14.01 21.71 -13.06
CA ASN A 42 -14.10 23.16 -12.93
C ASN A 42 -14.88 23.53 -11.64
N PRO A 43 -14.26 24.20 -10.65
CA PRO A 43 -12.85 24.57 -10.60
C PRO A 43 -11.92 23.34 -10.55
N ASN A 44 -10.64 23.54 -10.88
CA ASN A 44 -9.58 22.55 -10.72
C ASN A 44 -9.50 22.09 -9.25
N ARG A 45 -9.06 20.85 -9.00
CA ARG A 45 -8.94 20.27 -7.65
C ARG A 45 -7.50 20.17 -7.20
N ASP A 46 -7.30 20.39 -5.90
CA ASP A 46 -6.02 20.17 -5.24
C ASP A 46 -5.94 18.71 -4.79
N SER A 47 -4.88 17.99 -5.20
CA SER A 47 -4.66 16.60 -4.78
C SER A 47 -4.36 16.47 -3.29
N GLY A 48 -3.89 17.53 -2.63
CA GLY A 48 -3.68 17.58 -1.19
C GLY A 48 -4.94 17.36 -0.36
N LEU A 49 -6.12 17.58 -0.96
CA LEU A 49 -7.43 17.35 -0.33
C LEU A 49 -7.97 15.93 -0.56
N ASP A 50 -7.26 15.09 -1.31
CA ASP A 50 -7.56 13.68 -1.48
C ASP A 50 -6.61 12.85 -0.60
N ASN A 51 -7.08 12.44 0.58
CA ASN A 51 -6.27 11.67 1.53
C ASN A 51 -5.69 10.38 0.93
N THR A 52 -6.34 9.81 -0.09
CA THR A 52 -5.82 8.59 -0.74
C THR A 52 -4.55 8.86 -1.54
N ILE A 53 -4.35 10.09 -2.03
CA ILE A 53 -3.13 10.49 -2.76
C ILE A 53 -2.04 10.88 -1.77
N SER A 54 -2.31 11.79 -0.82
CA SER A 54 -1.29 12.25 0.13
C SER A 54 -0.68 11.10 0.96
N LEU A 55 -1.52 10.14 1.37
CA LEU A 55 -1.05 8.96 2.11
C LEU A 55 -0.31 7.97 1.21
N HIS A 56 -0.71 7.84 -0.06
CA HIS A 56 0.00 7.03 -1.05
C HIS A 56 1.43 7.55 -1.24
N GLU A 57 1.58 8.86 -1.47
CA GLU A 57 2.91 9.46 -1.61
C GLU A 57 3.78 9.25 -0.36
N TYR A 58 3.21 9.40 0.83
CA TYR A 58 3.94 9.09 2.06
C TYR A 58 4.35 7.61 2.15
N GLY A 59 3.52 6.71 1.63
CA GLY A 59 3.79 5.28 1.51
C GLY A 59 5.03 4.95 0.68
N HIS A 60 5.37 5.75 -0.33
CA HIS A 60 6.64 5.60 -1.07
C HIS A 60 7.85 5.89 -0.19
N GLY A 61 7.76 6.91 0.67
CA GLY A 61 8.77 7.21 1.68
C GLY A 61 9.01 6.02 2.62
N VAL A 62 7.93 5.47 3.16
CA VAL A 62 7.97 4.32 4.08
C VAL A 62 8.54 3.08 3.39
N SER A 63 7.97 2.67 2.27
CA SER A 63 8.37 1.43 1.58
C SER A 63 9.81 1.48 1.08
N THR A 64 10.26 2.63 0.56
CA THR A 64 11.64 2.80 0.06
C THR A 64 12.66 2.81 1.20
N ARG A 65 12.36 3.44 2.35
CA ARG A 65 13.29 3.47 3.50
C ARG A 65 13.37 2.14 4.23
N LEU A 66 12.28 1.38 4.29
CA LEU A 66 12.27 0.09 5.01
C LEU A 66 12.88 -1.05 4.17
N THR A 67 12.60 -1.08 2.87
CA THR A 67 13.07 -2.16 1.98
C THR A 67 14.59 -2.09 1.81
N GLY A 68 15.31 -3.12 2.23
CA GLY A 68 16.78 -3.17 2.15
C GLY A 68 17.52 -2.24 3.13
N GLY A 69 16.78 -1.62 4.07
CA GLY A 69 17.30 -0.78 5.14
C GLY A 69 17.49 0.70 4.78
N ALA A 70 17.39 1.56 5.79
CA ALA A 70 17.22 3.02 5.63
C ALA A 70 18.37 3.74 4.90
N SER A 71 19.57 3.16 4.83
CA SER A 71 20.70 3.70 4.07
C SER A 71 20.63 3.42 2.56
N THR A 72 19.76 2.52 2.11
CA THR A 72 19.68 2.06 0.73
C THR A 72 18.33 2.44 0.12
N VAL A 73 18.34 3.29 -0.91
CA VAL A 73 17.09 3.74 -1.58
C VAL A 73 16.87 3.12 -2.95
N GLN A 74 17.70 2.14 -3.32
CA GLN A 74 17.70 1.51 -4.64
C GLN A 74 17.13 0.08 -4.58
N CYS A 75 16.24 -0.18 -3.63
CA CYS A 75 15.70 -1.52 -3.38
C CYS A 75 14.28 -1.76 -3.88
N LEU A 76 13.68 -0.80 -4.58
CA LEU A 76 12.44 -0.96 -5.33
C LEU A 76 12.65 -0.45 -6.76
N ARG A 77 13.45 -1.15 -7.56
CA ARG A 77 13.95 -0.69 -8.88
C ARG A 77 13.60 -1.60 -10.03
N THR A 78 13.56 -2.92 -9.83
CA THR A 78 13.01 -3.85 -10.83
C THR A 78 11.53 -3.57 -11.04
N THR A 79 10.98 -3.87 -12.23
CA THR A 79 9.58 -3.56 -12.58
C THR A 79 8.58 -4.09 -11.54
N GLU A 80 8.72 -5.36 -11.14
CA GLU A 80 7.84 -5.97 -10.13
C GLU A 80 7.97 -5.29 -8.76
N ALA A 81 9.20 -5.02 -8.31
CA ALA A 81 9.46 -4.31 -7.05
C ALA A 81 8.93 -2.86 -7.06
N ARG A 82 9.08 -2.14 -8.17
CA ARG A 82 8.48 -0.81 -8.34
C ARG A 82 6.96 -0.88 -8.28
N GLY A 83 6.37 -1.88 -8.94
CA GLY A 83 4.93 -2.08 -8.89
C GLY A 83 4.44 -2.41 -7.49
N MET A 84 5.16 -3.24 -6.73
CA MET A 84 4.81 -3.39 -5.32
C MET A 84 5.01 -2.08 -4.54
N GLY A 85 5.98 -1.23 -4.89
CA GLY A 85 6.12 0.15 -4.39
C GLY A 85 4.80 0.93 -4.45
N GLU A 86 4.14 0.93 -5.61
CA GLU A 86 2.79 1.49 -5.79
C GLU A 86 1.75 0.79 -4.91
N GLY A 87 1.84 -0.53 -4.80
CA GLY A 87 0.90 -1.33 -4.02
C GLY A 87 1.02 -1.13 -2.50
N TRP A 88 2.22 -1.00 -1.94
CA TRP A 88 2.42 -0.66 -0.53
C TRP A 88 1.89 0.73 -0.21
N SER A 89 2.10 1.68 -1.13
CA SER A 89 1.58 3.04 -1.01
C SER A 89 0.06 3.06 -0.98
N ASP A 90 -0.61 2.33 -1.88
CA ASP A 90 -2.06 2.18 -1.85
C ASP A 90 -2.55 1.47 -0.57
N LEU A 91 -1.89 0.40 -0.13
CA LEU A 91 -2.24 -0.28 1.13
C LEU A 91 -2.15 0.65 2.34
N PHE A 92 -1.10 1.48 2.41
CA PHE A 92 -0.94 2.46 3.48
C PHE A 92 -2.10 3.45 3.50
N ALA A 93 -2.48 3.96 2.33
CA ALA A 93 -3.61 4.88 2.19
C ALA A 93 -4.95 4.24 2.58
N ILE A 94 -5.29 3.06 2.04
CA ILE A 94 -6.61 2.46 2.26
C ILE A 94 -6.80 1.93 3.69
N VAL A 95 -5.73 1.47 4.35
CA VAL A 95 -5.84 0.98 5.73
C VAL A 95 -5.97 2.15 6.71
N LEU A 96 -5.24 3.24 6.52
CA LEU A 96 -5.33 4.42 7.38
C LEU A 96 -6.63 5.20 7.20
N THR A 97 -7.32 5.02 6.08
CA THR A 97 -8.63 5.63 5.80
C THR A 97 -9.81 4.68 5.99
N ALA A 98 -9.57 3.43 6.39
CA ALA A 98 -10.59 2.42 6.63
C ALA A 98 -11.52 2.84 7.78
N LYS A 99 -12.81 2.54 7.65
CA LYS A 99 -13.86 2.91 8.61
C LYS A 99 -14.44 1.67 9.26
N SER A 100 -14.95 1.84 10.48
CA SER A 100 -15.66 0.76 11.20
C SER A 100 -16.94 0.31 10.49
N THR A 101 -17.48 1.12 9.58
CA THR A 101 -18.64 0.80 8.74
C THR A 101 -18.28 0.04 7.46
N ASP A 102 -17.00 -0.07 7.12
CA ASP A 102 -16.58 -0.83 5.96
C ASP A 102 -16.79 -2.33 6.19
N THR A 103 -17.02 -3.05 5.09
CA THR A 103 -17.13 -4.50 5.07
C THR A 103 -16.11 -5.07 4.09
N SER A 104 -15.88 -6.39 4.14
CA SER A 104 -14.96 -7.06 3.21
C SER A 104 -15.31 -6.82 1.74
N THR A 105 -16.57 -6.57 1.43
CA THR A 105 -17.05 -6.31 0.06
C THR A 105 -17.21 -4.82 -0.27
N SER A 106 -16.92 -3.90 0.65
CA SER A 106 -16.90 -2.47 0.36
C SER A 106 -15.93 -2.17 -0.79
N ASN A 107 -16.35 -1.27 -1.68
CA ASN A 107 -15.52 -0.81 -2.80
C ASN A 107 -14.71 0.42 -2.35
N ILE A 108 -13.40 0.24 -2.15
CA ILE A 108 -12.50 1.33 -1.82
C ILE A 108 -11.95 1.92 -3.11
N ILE A 109 -12.09 3.25 -3.27
CA ILE A 109 -11.73 3.98 -4.49
C ILE A 109 -10.63 4.99 -4.18
N SER A 110 -9.50 4.90 -4.90
CA SER A 110 -8.41 5.86 -4.79
C SER A 110 -8.53 7.00 -5.82
N GLY A 111 -8.20 8.22 -5.39
CA GLY A 111 -8.08 9.41 -6.24
C GLY A 111 -9.38 9.94 -6.82
N ALA A 112 -10.54 9.52 -6.32
CA ALA A 112 -11.84 9.88 -6.91
C ALA A 112 -12.12 11.39 -6.85
N TYR A 113 -11.73 12.05 -5.75
CA TYR A 113 -11.88 13.48 -5.61
C TYR A 113 -10.96 14.20 -6.58
N ALA A 114 -9.64 13.98 -6.50
CA ALA A 114 -8.69 14.73 -7.30
C ALA A 114 -8.92 14.53 -8.80
N SER A 115 -9.12 13.28 -9.23
CA SER A 115 -9.33 12.94 -10.65
C SER A 115 -10.70 13.33 -11.19
N ASN A 116 -11.65 13.73 -10.35
CA ASN A 116 -13.05 13.95 -10.73
C ASN A 116 -13.67 12.76 -11.48
N ARG A 117 -13.26 11.54 -11.11
CA ARG A 117 -13.76 10.29 -11.66
C ARG A 117 -14.34 9.45 -10.54
N ARG A 118 -15.64 9.14 -10.62
CA ARG A 118 -16.32 8.32 -9.61
C ARG A 118 -15.66 6.94 -9.42
N ALA A 119 -15.08 6.39 -10.48
CA ALA A 119 -14.37 5.11 -10.45
C ALA A 119 -12.93 5.21 -9.92
N GLY A 120 -12.41 6.43 -9.69
CA GLY A 120 -11.02 6.64 -9.28
C GLY A 120 -10.01 6.52 -10.43
N ILE A 121 -8.76 6.24 -10.05
CA ILE A 121 -7.61 6.18 -10.97
C ILE A 121 -7.03 4.76 -11.18
N ARG A 122 -7.52 3.77 -10.44
CA ARG A 122 -7.10 2.36 -10.53
C ARG A 122 -8.02 1.57 -11.48
N MET A 123 -7.56 0.44 -12.02
CA MET A 123 -8.35 -0.41 -12.92
C MET A 123 -9.64 -0.91 -12.27
N TYR A 124 -9.55 -1.30 -11.00
CA TYR A 124 -10.69 -1.80 -10.22
C TYR A 124 -10.71 -1.20 -8.81
N PRO A 125 -11.89 -1.08 -8.18
CA PRO A 125 -11.98 -0.83 -6.75
C PRO A 125 -11.25 -1.91 -5.94
N TYR A 126 -10.66 -1.54 -4.81
CA TYR A 126 -10.16 -2.53 -3.86
C TYR A 126 -11.32 -3.10 -3.05
N THR A 127 -11.52 -4.40 -3.19
CA THR A 127 -12.62 -5.16 -2.56
C THR A 127 -12.27 -6.64 -2.58
N THR A 128 -12.80 -7.41 -1.61
CA THR A 128 -12.66 -8.88 -1.61
C THR A 128 -13.62 -9.59 -2.57
N ASN A 129 -14.52 -8.83 -3.22
CA ASN A 129 -15.46 -9.35 -4.21
C ASN A 129 -14.76 -9.61 -5.55
N MET A 130 -14.53 -10.89 -5.87
CA MET A 130 -13.85 -11.34 -7.10
C MET A 130 -14.61 -11.01 -8.40
N ASN A 131 -15.92 -10.72 -8.33
CA ASN A 131 -16.69 -10.30 -9.49
C ASN A 131 -16.48 -8.81 -9.82
N VAL A 132 -16.06 -8.01 -8.82
CA VAL A 132 -15.76 -6.58 -9.00
C VAL A 132 -14.29 -6.36 -9.29
N ASN A 133 -13.41 -7.02 -8.56
CA ASN A 133 -11.97 -6.97 -8.80
C ASN A 133 -11.44 -8.40 -9.04
N PRO A 134 -11.22 -8.80 -10.30
CA PRO A 134 -10.81 -10.15 -10.65
C PRO A 134 -9.30 -10.38 -10.65
N LEU A 135 -8.48 -9.37 -10.28
CA LEU A 135 -7.03 -9.46 -10.37
C LEU A 135 -6.47 -10.61 -9.52
N ARG A 136 -5.47 -11.30 -10.09
CA ARG A 136 -4.76 -12.45 -9.55
C ARG A 136 -3.27 -12.35 -9.90
N TYR A 137 -2.44 -13.15 -9.22
CA TYR A 137 -1.01 -13.23 -9.49
C TYR A 137 -0.69 -13.51 -10.98
N SER A 138 -1.50 -14.33 -11.65
CA SER A 138 -1.31 -14.64 -13.08
C SER A 138 -1.40 -13.43 -14.01
N ASN A 139 -2.08 -12.35 -13.60
CA ASN A 139 -2.14 -11.11 -14.37
C ASN A 139 -0.78 -10.42 -14.47
N LEU A 140 0.15 -10.67 -13.54
CA LEU A 140 1.49 -10.10 -13.57
C LEU A 140 2.23 -10.39 -14.89
N ARG A 141 1.94 -11.53 -15.52
CA ARG A 141 2.58 -11.96 -16.78
C ARG A 141 2.38 -10.99 -17.94
N THR A 142 1.31 -10.19 -17.92
CA THR A 142 0.95 -9.27 -19.00
C THR A 142 1.07 -7.80 -18.61
N GLN A 143 1.38 -7.50 -17.35
CA GLN A 143 1.50 -6.12 -16.87
C GLN A 143 2.94 -5.63 -16.90
N SER A 144 3.13 -4.38 -17.31
CA SER A 144 4.44 -3.71 -17.32
C SER A 144 4.41 -2.31 -16.72
N GLU A 145 3.21 -1.74 -16.55
CA GLU A 145 2.96 -0.49 -15.86
C GLU A 145 2.95 -0.75 -14.35
N VAL A 146 3.61 0.12 -13.57
CA VAL A 146 3.90 -0.16 -12.15
C VAL A 146 2.66 -0.05 -11.28
N HIS A 147 1.74 0.88 -11.57
CA HIS A 147 0.49 0.98 -10.83
C HIS A 147 -0.40 -0.24 -11.09
N ASP A 148 -0.50 -0.68 -12.35
CA ASP A 148 -1.26 -1.89 -12.71
C ASP A 148 -0.72 -3.15 -12.00
N ILE A 149 0.61 -3.25 -11.87
CA ILE A 149 1.27 -4.30 -11.07
C ILE A 149 0.93 -4.13 -9.59
N GLY A 150 1.01 -2.91 -9.06
CA GLY A 150 0.70 -2.60 -7.66
C GLY A 150 -0.72 -2.99 -7.26
N GLU A 151 -1.70 -2.80 -8.13
CA GLU A 151 -3.09 -3.22 -7.89
C GLU A 151 -3.20 -4.72 -7.62
N ILE A 152 -2.40 -5.55 -8.33
CA ILE A 152 -2.38 -7.00 -8.10
C ILE A 152 -1.86 -7.31 -6.69
N TRP A 153 -0.80 -6.64 -6.24
CA TRP A 153 -0.26 -6.80 -4.88
C TRP A 153 -1.27 -6.37 -3.81
N VAL A 154 -1.89 -5.21 -3.98
CA VAL A 154 -2.90 -4.67 -3.04
C VAL A 154 -4.04 -5.65 -2.86
N THR A 155 -4.55 -6.24 -3.95
CA THR A 155 -5.70 -7.14 -3.85
C THR A 155 -5.41 -8.37 -2.98
N ALA A 156 -4.22 -8.94 -3.03
CA ALA A 156 -3.82 -10.07 -2.17
C ALA A 156 -3.72 -9.66 -0.71
N MET A 157 -3.03 -8.55 -0.43
CA MET A 157 -2.90 -8.01 0.92
C MET A 157 -4.25 -7.54 1.50
N TRP A 158 -5.17 -7.06 0.68
CA TRP A 158 -6.51 -6.68 1.12
C TRP A 158 -7.36 -7.87 1.57
N GLU A 159 -7.18 -9.04 0.95
CA GLU A 159 -7.78 -10.28 1.49
C GLU A 159 -7.20 -10.63 2.87
N VAL A 160 -5.88 -10.46 3.06
CA VAL A 160 -5.22 -10.70 4.35
C VAL A 160 -5.75 -9.73 5.41
N TYR A 161 -5.85 -8.43 5.08
CA TYR A 161 -6.45 -7.41 5.95
C TYR A 161 -7.82 -7.83 6.44
N TRP A 162 -8.72 -8.23 5.53
CA TRP A 162 -10.07 -8.61 5.91
C TRP A 162 -10.14 -9.95 6.65
N ASN A 163 -9.27 -10.91 6.37
CA ASN A 163 -9.19 -12.14 7.16
C ASN A 163 -8.80 -11.85 8.62
N LEU A 164 -7.83 -10.95 8.83
CA LEU A 164 -7.42 -10.53 10.17
C LEU A 164 -8.52 -9.73 10.88
N VAL A 165 -9.16 -8.78 10.19
CA VAL A 165 -10.28 -8.00 10.75
C VAL A 165 -11.46 -8.90 11.11
N GLN A 166 -11.77 -9.93 10.33
CA GLN A 166 -12.83 -10.89 10.68
C GLN A 166 -12.46 -11.73 11.91
N LYS A 167 -11.19 -12.10 12.07
CA LYS A 167 -10.72 -12.90 13.21
C LYS A 167 -10.65 -12.11 14.50
N TYR A 168 -10.21 -10.86 14.44
CA TYR A 168 -9.84 -10.06 15.62
C TYR A 168 -10.65 -8.77 15.80
N GLY A 169 -11.56 -8.46 14.89
CA GLY A 169 -12.30 -7.21 14.86
C GLY A 169 -11.50 -6.03 14.30
N PHE A 170 -12.16 -4.89 14.21
CA PHE A 170 -11.59 -3.61 13.76
C PHE A 170 -11.45 -2.65 14.94
N SER A 171 -10.35 -1.88 14.96
CA SER A 171 -10.17 -0.76 15.90
C SER A 171 -10.02 0.56 15.17
N SER A 172 -10.78 1.57 15.61
CA SER A 172 -10.62 2.96 15.15
C SER A 172 -9.44 3.67 15.80
N ASN A 173 -8.89 3.14 16.90
CA ASN A 173 -7.76 3.76 17.58
C ASN A 173 -6.44 3.23 17.00
N LEU A 174 -5.92 3.86 15.95
CA LEU A 174 -4.65 3.45 15.35
C LEU A 174 -3.41 3.85 16.17
N HIS A 175 -3.56 4.63 17.25
CA HIS A 175 -2.44 5.09 18.07
C HIS A 175 -1.95 4.07 19.10
N ASN A 176 -2.73 3.00 19.34
CA ASN A 176 -2.30 1.90 20.20
C ASN A 176 -1.81 0.70 19.38
N ALA A 177 -0.52 0.70 19.02
CA ALA A 177 0.09 -0.40 18.25
C ALA A 177 0.15 -1.75 19.00
N LYS A 178 -0.07 -1.77 20.33
CA LYS A 178 0.00 -3.00 21.14
C LYS A 178 -1.33 -3.77 21.20
N GLN A 179 -2.42 -3.19 20.71
CA GLN A 179 -3.70 -3.88 20.70
C GLN A 179 -3.72 -4.99 19.64
N GLN A 180 -4.65 -5.93 19.79
CA GLN A 180 -4.74 -7.12 18.95
C GLN A 180 -5.86 -7.06 17.93
N ALA A 181 -6.37 -5.88 17.58
CA ALA A 181 -7.37 -5.73 16.52
C ALA A 181 -6.76 -6.08 15.15
N GLY A 182 -7.56 -6.67 14.26
CA GLY A 182 -7.07 -7.25 13.01
C GLY A 182 -6.44 -6.25 12.06
N ASN A 183 -6.97 -5.03 11.98
CA ASN A 183 -6.38 -3.94 11.20
C ASN A 183 -5.04 -3.45 11.78
N VAL A 184 -4.85 -3.55 13.10
CA VAL A 184 -3.59 -3.17 13.76
C VAL A 184 -2.54 -4.26 13.58
N ILE A 185 -2.93 -5.53 13.71
CA ILE A 185 -2.07 -6.68 13.37
C ILE A 185 -1.64 -6.61 11.91
N PHE A 186 -2.56 -6.27 11.00
CA PHE A 186 -2.24 -6.08 9.58
C PHE A 186 -1.21 -4.97 9.38
N LEU A 187 -1.38 -3.80 10.02
CA LEU A 187 -0.40 -2.71 9.92
C LEU A 187 0.98 -3.11 10.45
N GLN A 188 1.04 -3.84 11.57
CA GLN A 188 2.30 -4.38 12.10
C GLN A 188 2.97 -5.30 11.07
N ASN A 189 2.21 -6.20 10.45
CA ASN A 189 2.72 -7.13 9.45
C ASN A 189 3.05 -6.47 8.10
N LEU A 190 2.38 -5.38 7.73
CA LEU A 190 2.73 -4.56 6.56
C LEU A 190 4.10 -3.92 6.76
N ILE A 191 4.33 -3.29 7.92
CA ILE A 191 5.62 -2.65 8.25
C ILE A 191 6.72 -3.70 8.40
N GLY A 192 6.47 -4.79 9.13
CA GLY A 192 7.43 -5.87 9.28
C GLY A 192 7.76 -6.56 7.96
N GLY A 193 6.79 -6.75 7.06
CA GLY A 193 7.03 -7.29 5.72
C GLY A 193 7.99 -6.43 4.91
N LEU A 194 7.81 -5.10 4.92
CA LEU A 194 8.76 -4.16 4.29
C LEU A 194 10.17 -4.23 4.89
N MET A 195 10.28 -4.47 6.20
CA MET A 195 11.57 -4.59 6.89
C MET A 195 12.26 -5.94 6.64
N HIS A 196 11.49 -7.00 6.41
CA HIS A 196 12.01 -8.36 6.23
C HIS A 196 12.30 -8.71 4.77
N GLN A 197 11.64 -8.06 3.80
CA GLN A 197 11.83 -8.40 2.39
C GLN A 197 13.22 -8.01 1.87
N PRO A 198 13.77 -8.77 0.90
CA PRO A 198 15.06 -8.46 0.31
C PRO A 198 15.00 -7.19 -0.55
N CYS A 199 16.17 -6.71 -0.96
CA CYS A 199 16.29 -5.65 -1.96
C CYS A 199 15.77 -6.14 -3.32
N ASN A 200 14.97 -5.32 -4.01
CA ASN A 200 14.26 -5.68 -5.25
C ASN A 200 13.47 -6.98 -5.13
N PRO A 201 12.51 -7.05 -4.19
CA PRO A 201 11.75 -8.26 -3.96
C PRO A 201 10.84 -8.58 -5.15
N THR A 202 10.53 -9.87 -5.31
CA THR A 202 9.34 -10.32 -6.04
C THR A 202 8.12 -10.35 -5.11
N PHE A 203 6.93 -10.51 -5.67
CA PHE A 203 5.67 -10.71 -4.94
C PHE A 203 5.77 -11.89 -3.96
N ILE A 204 6.47 -12.95 -4.35
CA ILE A 204 6.69 -14.13 -3.52
C ILE A 204 7.62 -13.81 -2.35
N ASN A 205 8.71 -13.08 -2.60
CA ASN A 205 9.59 -12.62 -1.52
C ASN A 205 8.85 -11.73 -0.51
N ALA A 206 8.01 -10.80 -1.00
CA ALA A 206 7.22 -9.92 -0.16
C ALA A 206 6.16 -10.68 0.66
N ARG A 207 5.45 -11.64 0.06
CA ARG A 207 4.52 -12.53 0.77
C ARG A 207 5.21 -13.26 1.91
N ASP A 208 6.36 -13.86 1.62
CA ASP A 208 7.11 -14.64 2.61
C ASP A 208 7.65 -13.74 3.72
N ALA A 209 8.00 -12.49 3.41
CA ALA A 209 8.37 -11.49 4.40
C ALA A 209 7.21 -11.08 5.32
N VAL A 210 5.97 -11.00 4.81
CA VAL A 210 4.77 -10.77 5.63
C VAL A 210 4.53 -11.94 6.59
N LEU A 211 4.71 -13.18 6.12
CA LEU A 211 4.65 -14.38 6.98
C LEU A 211 5.77 -14.38 8.04
N ALA A 212 6.98 -13.99 7.66
CA ALA A 212 8.11 -13.87 8.59
C ALA A 212 7.85 -12.80 9.67
N SER A 213 7.23 -11.68 9.29
CA SER A 213 6.77 -10.67 10.25
C SER A 213 5.78 -11.26 11.25
N ASP A 214 4.77 -12.00 10.77
CA ASP A 214 3.80 -12.62 11.67
C ASP A 214 4.44 -13.64 12.62
N GLN A 215 5.41 -14.40 12.13
CA GLN A 215 6.22 -15.30 12.95
C GLN A 215 6.99 -14.54 14.04
N ALA A 216 7.58 -13.40 13.71
CA ALA A 216 8.39 -12.62 14.62
C ALA A 216 7.57 -11.90 15.71
N TYR A 217 6.43 -11.32 15.35
CA TYR A 217 5.62 -10.48 16.25
C TYR A 217 4.48 -11.23 16.94
N TYR A 218 3.96 -12.29 16.32
CA TYR A 218 2.78 -13.01 16.78
C TYR A 218 2.99 -14.53 16.88
N GLY A 219 4.24 -15.00 16.74
CA GLY A 219 4.56 -16.43 16.83
C GLY A 219 3.92 -17.28 15.73
N GLY A 220 3.49 -16.67 14.62
CA GLY A 220 2.83 -17.35 13.51
C GLY A 220 1.33 -17.60 13.75
N ALA A 221 0.72 -16.93 14.73
CA ALA A 221 -0.69 -17.10 15.08
C ALA A 221 -1.66 -16.81 13.92
N ASN A 222 -1.22 -16.13 12.86
CA ASN A 222 -2.06 -15.69 11.75
C ASN A 222 -1.67 -16.27 10.39
N VAL A 223 -0.79 -17.27 10.38
CA VAL A 223 -0.30 -17.92 9.15
C VAL A 223 -1.46 -18.43 8.28
N CYS A 224 -2.54 -18.94 8.88
CA CYS A 224 -3.72 -19.41 8.15
C CYS A 224 -4.46 -18.26 7.43
N GLU A 225 -4.68 -17.15 8.13
CA GLU A 225 -5.38 -15.98 7.60
C GLU A 225 -4.57 -15.31 6.47
N ILE A 226 -3.25 -15.24 6.65
CA ILE A 226 -2.32 -14.70 5.66
C ILE A 226 -2.32 -15.59 4.41
N TRP A 227 -2.09 -16.91 4.56
CA TRP A 227 -2.09 -17.82 3.42
C TRP A 227 -3.42 -17.86 2.69
N ARG A 228 -4.55 -17.85 3.41
CA ARG A 228 -5.87 -17.84 2.78
C ARG A 228 -6.07 -16.60 1.90
N GLY A 229 -5.61 -15.43 2.36
CA GLY A 229 -5.71 -14.18 1.60
C GLY A 229 -4.90 -14.24 0.31
N PHE A 230 -3.62 -14.59 0.43
CA PHE A 230 -2.73 -14.77 -0.72
C PHE A 230 -3.23 -15.85 -1.70
N ALA A 231 -3.62 -17.02 -1.20
CA ALA A 231 -4.10 -18.12 -2.03
C ALA A 231 -5.36 -17.76 -2.83
N LYS A 232 -6.30 -16.98 -2.25
CA LYS A 232 -7.51 -16.52 -2.95
C LYS A 232 -7.18 -15.74 -4.23
N ARG A 233 -6.09 -14.98 -4.22
CA ARG A 233 -5.58 -14.19 -5.35
C ARG A 233 -4.50 -14.93 -6.18
N GLY A 234 -4.27 -16.21 -5.93
CA GLY A 234 -3.34 -17.04 -6.71
C GLY A 234 -1.88 -16.99 -6.25
N PHE A 235 -1.61 -16.49 -5.04
CA PHE A 235 -0.27 -16.40 -4.43
C PHE A 235 -0.01 -17.58 -3.46
N GLY A 236 -0.60 -18.75 -3.73
CA GLY A 236 -0.48 -19.94 -2.86
C GLY A 236 0.93 -20.54 -2.83
N VAL A 237 1.09 -21.66 -2.11
CA VAL A 237 2.39 -22.34 -1.91
C VAL A 237 3.06 -22.78 -3.23
N GLY A 238 2.28 -23.04 -4.29
CA GLY A 238 2.78 -23.43 -5.61
C GLY A 238 2.80 -22.30 -6.65
N ALA A 239 2.73 -21.04 -6.21
CA ALA A 239 2.83 -19.87 -7.08
C ALA A 239 4.26 -19.64 -7.58
#